data_AF-A0A7H2BJI5-F1
#
_entry.id   AF-A0A7H2BJI5-F1
#
_cell.length_a   1.000
_cell.length_b   1.000
_cell.length_c   1.000
_cell.angle_alpha   90.00
_cell.angle_beta   90.00
_cell.angle_gamma   90.00
#
_symmetry.space_group_name_H-M   'P 1'
#
loop_
_entity.id
_entity.type
_entity.pdbx_description
1 polymer ?
#
loop_
_entity_poly.entity_id
_entity_poly.type
_entity_poly.pdbx_seq_one_letter_code
_entity_poly.pdbx_strand_id
1 'polypeptide(L)'
;MADLRFSYELLQNLIDTFKDVKGVFEGYGSSTVGSIGSDDPVAHHHADAVKGQEDQLMSAMVTALGNAQEGSQAVFDDFKATDGAGEGK
;
A
#
# COMPACT_ATOMS: atom_id res chain seq x y z
N MET A 1 -12.03 33.25 -5.96
CA MET A 1 -11.63 31.91 -5.46
C MET A 1 -10.52 31.43 -6.35
N ALA A 2 -9.40 30.94 -5.80
CA ALA A 2 -8.42 30.28 -6.63
C ALA A 2 -9.09 29.04 -7.20
N ASP A 3 -9.26 28.98 -8.53
CA ASP A 3 -9.62 27.75 -9.23
C ASP A 3 -8.49 26.76 -8.96
N LEU A 4 -8.65 25.96 -7.91
CA LEU A 4 -7.82 24.81 -7.65
C LEU A 4 -8.15 23.85 -8.78
N ARG A 5 -7.40 23.93 -9.88
CA ARG A 5 -7.45 22.94 -10.96
C ARG A 5 -6.95 21.62 -10.39
N PHE A 6 -7.87 20.86 -9.83
CA PHE A 6 -7.61 19.53 -9.33
C PHE A 6 -7.35 18.62 -10.52
N SER A 7 -6.14 18.04 -10.60
CA SER A 7 -5.84 17.07 -11.64
C SER A 7 -6.28 15.69 -11.19
N TYR A 8 -7.47 15.29 -11.63
CA TYR A 8 -8.00 13.94 -11.44
C TYR A 8 -7.04 12.87 -11.96
N GLU A 9 -6.28 13.17 -13.02
CA GLU A 9 -5.26 12.28 -13.56
C GLU A 9 -4.13 12.03 -12.56
N LEU A 10 -3.64 13.07 -11.87
CA LEU A 10 -2.60 12.90 -10.85
C LEU A 10 -3.09 12.08 -9.66
N LEU A 11 -4.34 12.29 -9.24
CA LEU A 11 -4.91 11.51 -8.13
C LEU A 11 -5.16 10.05 -8.54
N GLN A 12 -5.64 9.80 -9.75
CA GLN A 12 -5.79 8.44 -10.28
C GLN A 12 -4.43 7.74 -10.38
N ASN A 13 -3.41 8.42 -10.90
CA ASN A 13 -2.04 7.90 -10.96
C ASN A 13 -1.50 7.56 -9.56
N LEU A 14 -1.83 8.35 -8.54
CA LEU A 14 -1.46 8.07 -7.15
C LEU A 14 -2.15 6.83 -6.60
N ILE A 15 -3.47 6.68 -6.85
CA ILE A 15 -4.26 5.51 -6.46
C ILE A 15 -3.68 4.25 -7.11
N ASP A 16 -3.43 4.31 -8.41
CA ASP A 16 -2.87 3.19 -9.17
C ASP A 16 -1.46 2.83 -8.67
N THR A 17 -0.63 3.83 -8.36
CA THR A 17 0.69 3.61 -7.76
C THR A 17 0.61 2.87 -6.42
N PHE A 18 -0.29 3.27 -5.51
CA PHE A 18 -0.45 2.56 -4.24
C PHE A 18 -0.93 1.13 -4.45
N LYS A 19 -1.83 0.90 -5.40
CA LYS A 19 -2.34 -0.43 -5.76
C LYS A 19 -1.23 -1.32 -6.33
N ASP A 20 -0.43 -0.79 -7.25
CA ASP A 20 0.66 -1.54 -7.89
C ASP A 20 1.73 -1.93 -6.86
N VAL A 21 2.16 -0.97 -6.03
CA VAL A 21 3.15 -1.22 -4.98
C VAL A 21 2.61 -2.22 -3.96
N LYS A 22 1.33 -2.10 -3.55
CA LYS A 22 0.68 -3.07 -2.66
C LYS A 22 0.70 -4.46 -3.29
N GLY A 23 0.35 -4.59 -4.57
CA GLY A 23 0.36 -5.86 -5.29
C GLY A 23 1.74 -6.49 -5.37
N VAL A 24 2.81 -5.69 -5.51
CA VAL A 24 4.20 -6.17 -5.44
C VAL A 24 4.50 -6.75 -4.06
N PHE A 25 4.10 -6.08 -2.97
CA PHE A 25 4.32 -6.58 -1.61
C PHE A 25 3.48 -7.82 -1.28
N GLU A 26 2.23 -7.89 -1.74
CA GLU A 26 1.41 -9.10 -1.65
C GLU A 26 2.01 -10.26 -2.47
N GLY A 27 2.65 -9.94 -3.60
CA GLY A 27 3.31 -10.90 -4.49
C GLY A 27 4.64 -11.46 -3.98
N TYR A 28 5.32 -10.78 -3.05
CA TYR A 28 6.60 -11.24 -2.50
C TYR A 28 6.50 -12.52 -1.64
N GLY A 29 5.29 -13.04 -1.39
CA GLY A 29 5.09 -14.40 -0.89
C GLY A 29 5.84 -14.72 0.39
N SER A 30 5.38 -14.18 1.52
CA SER A 30 5.70 -14.60 2.91
C SER A 30 7.16 -14.90 3.32
N SER A 31 8.20 -14.55 2.57
CA SER A 31 9.61 -14.55 3.02
C SER A 31 10.54 -14.11 1.89
N THR A 32 11.15 -12.92 1.97
CA THR A 32 12.38 -12.59 1.23
C THR A 32 13.60 -13.25 1.87
N VAL A 33 13.50 -13.66 3.14
CA VAL A 33 14.48 -14.52 3.78
C VAL A 33 14.36 -15.93 3.21
N GLY A 34 15.36 -16.39 2.47
CA GLY A 34 15.42 -17.77 1.98
C GLY A 34 15.29 -18.79 3.13
N SER A 35 15.02 -20.06 2.81
CA SER A 35 15.04 -21.13 3.81
C SER A 35 16.46 -21.29 4.37
N ILE A 36 16.76 -20.60 5.47
CA ILE A 36 18.01 -20.77 6.22
C ILE A 36 17.77 -21.93 7.19
N GLY A 37 17.99 -23.15 6.70
CA GLY A 37 18.16 -24.32 7.55
C GLY A 37 19.57 -24.31 8.15
N SER A 38 19.66 -24.38 9.48
CA SER A 38 20.94 -24.53 10.19
C SER A 38 20.78 -25.66 11.20
N ASP A 39 21.79 -26.53 11.29
CA ASP A 39 21.87 -27.58 12.31
C ASP A 39 22.24 -27.02 13.69
N ASP A 40 22.75 -25.77 13.75
CA ASP A 40 22.92 -25.02 14.99
C ASP A 40 21.56 -24.46 15.48
N PRO A 41 21.05 -24.88 16.66
CA PRO A 41 19.78 -24.43 17.22
C PRO A 41 19.70 -22.92 17.43
N VAL A 42 20.82 -22.26 17.74
CA VAL A 42 20.87 -20.81 17.97
C VAL A 42 20.67 -20.07 16.64
N ALA A 43 21.39 -20.49 15.60
CA ALA A 43 21.24 -19.92 14.26
C ALA A 43 19.84 -20.18 13.67
N HIS A 44 19.25 -21.35 13.94
CA HIS A 44 17.88 -21.66 13.54
C HIS A 44 16.86 -20.73 14.21
N HIS A 45 16.96 -20.56 15.54
CA HIS A 45 16.11 -19.62 16.27
C HIS A 45 16.20 -18.18 15.73
N HIS A 46 17.41 -17.72 15.41
CA HIS A 46 17.58 -16.39 14.81
C HIS A 46 16.97 -16.29 13.41
N ALA A 47 17.08 -17.33 12.58
CA ALA A 47 16.46 -17.36 11.26
C ALA A 47 14.93 -17.26 11.34
N ASP A 48 14.30 -17.97 12.27
CA ASP A 48 12.85 -17.90 12.48
C ASP A 48 12.40 -16.55 13.02
N ALA A 49 13.17 -15.95 13.94
CA ALA A 49 12.88 -14.62 14.46
C ALA A 49 12.93 -13.55 13.36
N VAL A 50 13.93 -13.62 12.47
CA VAL A 50 14.06 -12.70 11.33
C VAL A 50 12.90 -12.88 10.35
N LYS A 51 12.52 -14.13 10.01
CA LYS A 51 11.33 -14.40 9.18
C LYS A 51 10.05 -13.83 9.78
N GLY A 52 9.83 -14.07 11.08
CA GLY A 52 8.65 -13.54 11.77
C GLY A 52 8.58 -12.01 11.77
N GLN A 53 9.72 -11.33 11.94
CA GLN A 53 9.79 -9.86 11.83
C GLN A 53 9.54 -9.39 10.40
N GLU A 54 10.05 -10.12 9.42
CA GLU A 54 9.83 -9.81 8.02
C GLU A 54 8.35 -9.90 7.63
N ASP A 55 7.67 -10.99 8.01
CA ASP A 55 6.24 -11.17 7.77
C ASP A 55 5.41 -10.05 8.39
N GLN A 56 5.75 -9.65 9.63
CA GLN A 56 5.09 -8.52 10.30
C GLN A 56 5.30 -7.21 9.52
N LEU A 57 6.52 -6.95 9.04
CA LEU A 57 6.85 -5.75 8.28
C LEU A 57 6.10 -5.73 6.93
N MET A 58 6.08 -6.86 6.21
CA MET A 58 5.37 -6.98 4.93
C MET A 58 3.87 -6.77 5.12
N SER A 59 3.27 -7.38 6.16
CA SER A 59 1.86 -7.18 6.50
C SER A 59 1.52 -5.73 6.84
N ALA A 60 2.40 -5.06 7.61
CA ALA A 60 2.23 -3.66 7.95
C ALA A 60 2.31 -2.75 6.71
N MET A 61 3.23 -3.03 5.77
CA MET A 61 3.33 -2.28 4.52
C MET A 61 2.10 -2.45 3.63
N VAL A 62 1.61 -3.69 3.45
CA VAL A 62 0.38 -3.95 2.67
C VAL A 62 -0.81 -3.21 3.26
N THR A 63 -0.93 -3.20 4.59
CA THR A 63 -1.99 -2.48 5.30
C THR A 63 -1.88 -0.96 5.08
N ALA A 64 -0.67 -0.40 5.24
CA ALA A 64 -0.44 1.04 5.06
C ALA A 64 -0.74 1.50 3.64
N LEU A 65 -0.32 0.72 2.62
CA LEU A 65 -0.59 1.02 1.22
C LEU A 65 -2.08 0.89 0.88
N GLY A 66 -2.77 -0.10 1.45
CA GLY A 66 -4.22 -0.23 1.34
C GLY A 66 -4.96 0.99 1.89
N ASN A 67 -4.61 1.43 3.09
CA ASN A 67 -5.19 2.63 3.70
C ASN A 67 -4.91 3.90 2.86
N ALA A 68 -3.70 4.03 2.29
CA ALA A 68 -3.35 5.15 1.43
C ALA A 68 -4.14 5.16 0.11
N GLN A 69 -4.34 3.98 -0.49
CA GLN A 69 -5.17 3.80 -1.67
C GLN A 69 -6.64 4.18 -1.38
N GLU A 70 -7.21 3.64 -0.31
CA GLU A 70 -8.60 3.90 0.10
C GLU A 70 -8.83 5.38 0.43
N GLY A 71 -7.91 6.00 1.17
CA GLY A 71 -7.98 7.44 1.47
C GLY A 71 -7.90 8.29 0.20
N SER A 72 -7.04 7.92 -0.75
CA SER A 72 -6.94 8.63 -2.03
C SER A 72 -8.20 8.47 -2.89
N GLN A 73 -8.81 7.27 -2.89
CA GLN A 73 -10.07 7.02 -3.58
C GLN A 73 -11.22 7.83 -2.95
N ALA A 74 -11.29 7.91 -1.63
CA ALA A 74 -12.30 8.72 -0.94
C ALA A 74 -12.19 10.21 -1.32
N VAL A 75 -10.97 10.73 -1.41
CA VAL A 75 -10.71 12.10 -1.88
C VAL A 75 -11.14 12.27 -3.33
N PHE A 76 -10.88 11.29 -4.20
CA PHE A 76 -11.30 11.32 -5.61
C PHE A 76 -12.83 11.42 -5.72
N ASP A 77 -13.53 10.56 -4.98
CA ASP A 77 -14.98 10.48 -5.01
C ASP A 77 -15.63 11.77 -4.47
N ASP A 78 -15.06 12.36 -3.42
CA ASP A 78 -15.53 13.63 -2.83
C ASP A 78 -15.35 14.82 -3.78
N PHE A 79 -14.20 14.93 -4.45
CA PHE A 79 -13.98 15.95 -5.48
C PHE A 79 -14.96 15.79 -6.64
N LYS A 80 -15.14 14.57 -7.13
CA LYS A 80 -16.07 14.27 -8.23
C LYS A 80 -17.52 14.58 -7.87
N ALA A 81 -17.94 14.29 -6.63
CA ALA A 81 -19.27 14.62 -6.14
C ALA A 81 -19.48 16.14 -6.04
N THR A 82 -18.47 16.88 -5.58
CA THR A 82 -18.52 18.34 -5.45
C THR A 82 -18.58 19.02 -6.81
N ASP A 83 -17.76 18.59 -7.77
CA ASP A 83 -17.76 19.14 -9.14
C ASP A 83 -19.07 18.82 -9.87
N GLY A 84 -19.57 17.59 -9.76
CA GLY A 84 -20.84 17.20 -10.36
C GLY A 84 -22.07 17.89 -9.76
N ALA A 85 -22.00 18.33 -8.50
CA ALA A 85 -23.04 19.13 -7.86
C ALA A 85 -23.00 20.62 -8.27
N GLY A 86 -21.87 21.09 -8.81
CA GLY A 86 -21.65 22.47 -9.24
C GLY A 86 -22.28 22.82 -10.60
N GLU A 87 -22.52 21.84 -11.49
CA GLU A 87 -23.10 22.06 -12.82
C GLU A 87 -24.61 22.35 -12.83
N GLY A 88 -25.26 22.35 -11.65
CA GLY A 88 -26.72 22.50 -11.50
C GLY A 88 -27.25 23.89 -11.17
N LYS A 89 -26.49 24.98 -11.33
CA LYS A 89 -26.97 26.35 -11.07
C LYS A 89 -26.62 27.34 -12.16
#